data_AF-A0A1I8HHS6-F1
#
_entry.id   AF-A0A1I8HHS6-F1
#
_cell.length_a   1.000
_cell.length_b   1.000
_cell.length_c   1.000
_cell.angle_alpha   90.00
_cell.angle_beta   90.00
_cell.angle_gamma   90.00
#
_symmetry.space_group_name_H-M   'P 1'
#
loop_
_entity.id
_entity.type
_entity.pdbx_description
1 polymer ?
#
loop_
_entity_poly.entity_id
_entity_poly.type
_entity_poly.pdbx_seq_one_letter_code
_entity_poly.pdbx_strand_id
1 'polypeptide(L)'
;RGVYVTERGQNIDKKPNETYVSCDQMKSWIPLVEFVQPDESDTEGMERCLFLRTQLDLFISLCHGRNEECIRLITKDLSYLTWEEAYLGLSSESLPHSFRAKYCEIVI
;
A
#
# COMPACT_ATOMS: atom_id res chain seq x y z
N ARG A 1 -6.64 9.63 -13.28
CA ARG A 1 -6.55 9.89 -11.83
C ARG A 1 -7.26 8.73 -11.16
N GLY A 2 -6.49 7.84 -10.52
CA GLY A 2 -6.95 6.54 -10.05
C GLY A 2 -6.27 6.15 -8.75
N VAL A 3 -6.62 4.98 -8.24
CA VAL A 3 -6.05 4.32 -7.07
C VAL A 3 -4.56 4.00 -7.32
N TYR A 4 -3.70 4.15 -6.32
CA TYR A 4 -2.34 3.61 -6.37
C TYR A 4 -2.38 2.11 -6.14
N VAL A 5 -1.74 1.38 -7.04
CA VAL A 5 -1.72 -0.07 -7.02
C VAL A 5 -0.49 -0.53 -6.25
N THR A 6 -0.66 -1.46 -5.32
CA THR A 6 0.46 -2.19 -4.72
C THR A 6 0.56 -3.56 -5.33
N GLU A 7 1.77 -4.11 -5.39
CA GLU A 7 1.98 -5.49 -5.78
C GLU A 7 3.26 -6.05 -5.17
N ARG A 8 3.31 -7.37 -4.99
CA ARG A 8 4.51 -8.06 -4.51
C ARG A 8 5.52 -8.22 -5.63
N GLY A 9 6.79 -8.08 -5.32
CA GLY A 9 7.84 -8.11 -6.33
C GLY A 9 7.85 -9.39 -7.18
N GLN A 10 7.55 -10.56 -6.58
CA GLN A 10 7.45 -11.81 -7.34
C GLN A 10 6.34 -11.84 -8.40
N ASN A 11 5.33 -10.99 -8.29
CA ASN A 11 4.21 -10.91 -9.25
C ASN A 11 4.51 -9.99 -10.43
N ILE A 12 5.59 -9.20 -10.35
CA ILE A 12 6.00 -8.18 -11.34
C ILE A 12 7.47 -8.30 -11.76
N ASP A 13 8.05 -9.49 -11.63
CA ASP A 13 9.45 -9.79 -11.97
C ASP A 13 10.47 -8.87 -11.26
N LYS A 14 10.17 -8.50 -10.01
CA LYS A 14 11.05 -7.73 -9.10
C LYS A 14 11.51 -8.59 -7.92
N LYS A 15 12.24 -7.99 -6.98
CA LYS A 15 12.78 -8.67 -5.81
C LYS A 15 11.64 -9.32 -5.00
N PRO A 16 11.67 -10.64 -4.74
CA PRO A 16 10.63 -11.31 -3.98
C PRO A 16 10.51 -10.78 -2.56
N ASN A 17 9.30 -10.91 -1.99
CA ASN A 17 8.99 -10.51 -0.60
C ASN A 17 9.18 -9.01 -0.31
N GLU A 18 9.13 -8.18 -1.35
CA GLU A 18 9.05 -6.73 -1.23
C GLU A 18 7.77 -6.24 -1.90
N THR A 19 7.18 -5.18 -1.34
CA THR A 19 6.00 -4.52 -1.90
C THR A 19 6.45 -3.34 -2.76
N TYR A 20 5.83 -3.19 -3.92
CA TYR A 20 6.04 -2.10 -4.86
C TYR A 20 4.75 -1.31 -5.03
N VAL A 21 4.87 -0.04 -5.40
CA VAL A 21 3.76 0.88 -5.66
C VAL A 21 3.82 1.36 -7.10
N SER A 22 2.68 1.40 -7.77
CA SER A 22 2.50 2.01 -9.08
C SER A 22 1.50 3.16 -9.03
N CYS A 23 1.91 4.31 -9.55
CA CYS A 23 1.07 5.52 -9.65
C CYS A 23 0.55 5.78 -11.07
N ASP A 24 0.95 4.98 -12.05
CA ASP A 24 0.76 5.24 -13.49
C ASP A 24 0.04 4.10 -14.22
N GLN A 25 -0.83 3.39 -13.50
CA GLN A 25 -1.60 2.24 -13.98
C GLN A 25 -0.69 1.05 -14.36
N MET A 26 0.15 0.63 -13.41
CA MET A 26 1.03 -0.55 -13.52
C MET A 26 2.13 -0.43 -14.59
N LYS A 27 2.46 0.78 -15.06
CA LYS A 27 3.53 0.98 -16.06
C LYS A 27 4.91 1.04 -15.42
N SER A 28 4.99 1.65 -14.24
CA SER A 28 6.20 1.70 -13.42
C SER A 28 5.92 1.28 -11.98
N TRP A 29 6.98 0.78 -11.34
CA TRP A 29 6.93 0.20 -10.00
C TRP A 29 8.09 0.76 -9.18
N ILE A 30 7.76 1.33 -8.02
CA ILE A 30 8.72 1.90 -7.07
C ILE A 30 8.66 1.06 -5.79
N PRO A 31 9.79 0.65 -5.19
CA PRO A 31 9.78 -0.03 -3.90
C PRO A 31 9.01 0.79 -2.86
N LEU A 32 8.09 0.16 -2.13
CA LEU A 32 7.24 0.85 -1.14
C LEU A 32 8.10 1.58 -0.09
N VAL A 33 9.23 0.98 0.31
CA VAL A 33 10.18 1.56 1.28
C VAL A 33 10.75 2.89 0.78
N GLU A 34 11.11 2.97 -0.49
CA GLU A 34 11.61 4.20 -1.12
C GLU A 34 10.45 5.20 -1.31
N PHE A 35 9.30 4.71 -1.75
CA PHE A 35 8.13 5.54 -2.04
C PHE A 35 7.60 6.32 -0.83
N VAL A 36 7.62 5.71 0.36
CA VAL A 36 7.07 6.33 1.58
C VAL A 36 8.07 7.22 2.31
N GLN A 37 9.30 7.33 1.81
CA GLN A 37 10.39 8.13 2.37
C GLN A 37 10.97 9.07 1.32
N PRO A 38 10.16 9.96 0.72
CA PRO A 38 10.67 10.96 -0.21
C PRO A 38 11.61 11.93 0.51
N ASP A 39 12.59 12.45 -0.22
CA ASP A 39 13.44 13.53 0.27
C ASP A 39 12.59 14.77 0.59
N GLU A 40 12.97 15.54 1.63
CA GLU A 40 12.21 16.73 2.05
C GLU A 40 12.12 17.82 0.97
N SER A 41 13.05 17.80 0.00
CA SER A 41 13.04 18.70 -1.15
C SER A 41 12.14 18.21 -2.29
N ASP A 42 11.70 16.96 -2.30
CA ASP A 42 10.80 16.38 -3.30
C ASP A 42 9.33 16.58 -2.90
N THR A 43 8.80 17.76 -3.19
CA THR A 43 7.40 18.10 -2.90
C THR A 43 6.42 17.15 -3.60
N GLU A 44 6.71 16.69 -4.82
CA GLU A 44 5.84 15.75 -5.54
C GLU A 44 5.86 14.36 -4.90
N GLY A 45 7.03 13.88 -4.48
CA GLY A 45 7.18 12.65 -3.69
C GLY A 45 6.38 12.70 -2.39
N MET A 46 6.44 13.83 -1.66
CA MET A 46 5.65 14.03 -0.45
C MET A 46 4.14 13.97 -0.70
N GLU A 47 3.64 14.63 -1.75
CA GLU A 47 2.22 14.57 -2.14
C GLU A 47 1.78 13.15 -2.52
N ARG A 48 2.61 12.41 -3.26
CA ARG A 48 2.33 11.02 -3.62
C ARG A 48 2.30 10.12 -2.38
N CYS A 49 3.25 10.27 -1.46
CA CYS A 49 3.25 9.54 -0.19
C CYS A 49 1.99 9.85 0.63
N LEU A 50 1.58 11.13 0.72
CA LEU A 50 0.36 11.55 1.39
C LEU A 50 -0.88 10.91 0.76
N PHE A 51 -0.96 10.88 -0.58
CA PHE A 51 -2.08 10.25 -1.28
C PHE A 51 -2.21 8.76 -0.92
N LEU A 52 -1.11 8.00 -0.96
CA LEU A 52 -1.13 6.58 -0.58
C LEU A 52 -1.59 6.40 0.86
N ARG A 53 -1.11 7.26 1.76
CA ARG A 53 -1.49 7.23 3.18
C ARG A 53 -3.00 7.45 3.35
N THR A 54 -3.57 8.45 2.68
CA THR A 54 -5.00 8.72 2.71
C THR A 54 -5.82 7.60 2.06
N GLN A 55 -5.31 6.96 1.02
CA GLN A 55 -5.94 5.79 0.41
C GLN A 55 -6.05 4.61 1.40
N LEU A 56 -4.98 4.33 2.16
CA LEU A 56 -5.01 3.30 3.19
C LEU A 56 -6.01 3.65 4.32
N ASP A 57 -6.08 4.91 4.72
CA ASP A 57 -7.07 5.37 5.72
C ASP A 57 -8.51 5.21 5.24
N LEU A 58 -8.74 5.44 3.95
CA LEU A 58 -10.04 5.18 3.33
C LEU A 58 -10.38 3.68 3.37
N PHE A 59 -9.44 2.80 3.05
CA PHE A 59 -9.67 1.35 3.12
C PHE A 59 -10.00 0.90 4.54
N ILE A 60 -9.28 1.37 5.55
CA ILE A 60 -9.58 1.10 6.97
C ILE A 60 -11.00 1.57 7.32
N SER A 61 -11.36 2.79 6.91
CA SER A 61 -12.67 3.37 7.17
C SER A 61 -13.81 2.62 6.49
N LEU A 62 -13.62 2.14 5.26
CA LEU A 62 -14.62 1.35 4.53
C LEU A 62 -14.82 -0.04 5.15
N CYS A 63 -13.75 -0.64 5.64
CA CYS A 63 -13.77 -1.95 6.31
C CYS A 63 -14.19 -1.88 7.78
N HIS A 64 -14.40 -0.68 8.34
CA HIS A 64 -14.77 -0.47 9.73
C HIS A 64 -16.01 -1.29 10.15
N GLY A 65 -15.96 -1.86 11.35
CA GLY A 65 -17.05 -2.71 11.86
C GLY A 65 -17.13 -4.07 11.18
N ARG A 66 -16.04 -4.54 10.55
CA ARG A 66 -15.97 -5.79 9.79
C ARG A 66 -16.99 -5.83 8.66
N ASN A 67 -17.02 -4.76 7.87
CA ASN A 67 -17.87 -4.71 6.69
C ASN A 67 -17.36 -5.73 5.65
N GLU A 68 -17.93 -6.93 5.69
CA GLU A 68 -17.50 -8.08 4.87
C GLU A 68 -17.60 -7.79 3.37
N GLU A 69 -18.56 -6.97 2.95
CA GLU A 69 -18.72 -6.60 1.54
C GLU A 69 -17.56 -5.74 1.05
N CYS A 70 -17.19 -4.70 1.81
CA CYS A 70 -16.04 -3.85 1.48
C CYS A 70 -14.72 -4.62 1.56
N ILE A 71 -14.55 -5.47 2.58
CA ILE A 71 -13.37 -6.32 2.72
C ILE A 71 -13.23 -7.23 1.50
N ARG A 72 -14.32 -7.91 1.09
CA ARG A 72 -14.34 -8.78 -0.09
C ARG A 72 -14.02 -7.99 -1.35
N LEU A 73 -14.60 -6.81 -1.52
CA LEU A 73 -14.38 -5.96 -2.68
C LEU A 73 -12.91 -5.54 -2.82
N ILE A 74 -12.31 -5.02 -1.73
CA ILE A 74 -10.92 -4.49 -1.74
C ILE A 74 -9.90 -5.63 -1.88
N THR A 75 -10.09 -6.74 -1.16
CA THR A 75 -9.08 -7.81 -1.09
C THR A 75 -9.21 -8.86 -2.20
N LYS A 76 -10.44 -9.15 -2.67
CA LYS A 76 -10.69 -10.24 -3.63
C LYS A 76 -11.15 -9.74 -4.99
N ASP A 77 -12.17 -8.87 -5.05
CA ASP A 77 -12.78 -8.51 -6.34
C ASP A 77 -11.89 -7.54 -7.13
N LEU A 78 -11.31 -6.56 -6.43
CA LEU A 78 -10.45 -5.53 -7.02
C LEU A 78 -8.96 -5.80 -6.77
N SER A 79 -8.64 -6.65 -5.81
CA SER A 79 -7.26 -7.01 -5.42
C SER A 79 -6.37 -5.77 -5.19
N TYR A 80 -6.92 -4.71 -4.59
CA TYR A 80 -6.17 -3.48 -4.32
C TYR A 80 -5.23 -3.61 -3.14
N LEU A 81 -5.54 -4.51 -2.20
CA LEU A 81 -4.67 -4.84 -1.09
C LEU A 81 -4.97 -6.26 -0.63
N THR A 82 -4.04 -7.17 -0.86
CA THR A 82 -4.14 -8.55 -0.39
C THR A 82 -3.65 -8.69 1.04
N TRP A 83 -4.07 -9.77 1.72
CA TRP A 83 -3.59 -10.07 3.07
C TRP A 83 -2.07 -10.26 3.12
N GLU A 84 -1.50 -10.86 2.07
CA GLU A 84 -0.06 -11.13 1.97
C GLU A 84 0.74 -9.82 1.85
N GLU A 85 0.25 -8.85 1.08
CA GLU A 85 0.85 -7.52 0.99
C GLU A 85 0.75 -6.76 2.31
N ALA A 86 -0.41 -6.80 2.97
CA ALA A 86 -0.60 -6.16 4.26
C ALA A 86 0.33 -6.76 5.33
N TYR A 87 0.50 -8.09 5.32
CA TYR A 87 1.43 -8.80 6.19
C TYR A 87 2.89 -8.41 5.91
N LEU A 88 3.30 -8.36 4.64
CA LEU A 88 4.64 -7.90 4.26
C LEU A 88 4.90 -6.47 4.74
N GLY A 89 3.93 -5.57 4.55
CA GLY A 89 4.00 -4.19 5.04
C GLY A 89 4.13 -4.08 6.57
N LEU A 90 3.44 -4.94 7.33
CA LEU A 90 3.57 -4.99 8.78
C LEU A 90 4.95 -5.52 9.25
N SER A 91 5.44 -6.55 8.56
CA SER A 91 6.68 -7.27 8.90
C SER A 91 7.97 -6.55 8.48
N SER A 92 7.89 -5.60 7.55
CA SER A 92 9.06 -4.92 7.02
C SER A 92 9.68 -3.98 8.06
N GLU A 93 10.91 -4.28 8.48
CA GLU A 93 11.69 -3.42 9.40
C GLU A 93 12.16 -2.13 8.74
N SER A 94 12.26 -2.11 7.41
CA SER A 94 12.69 -0.94 6.64
C SER A 94 11.59 0.09 6.45
N LEU A 95 10.32 -0.25 6.74
CA LEU A 95 9.21 0.69 6.65
C LEU A 95 9.12 1.58 7.90
N PRO A 96 8.79 2.88 7.73
CA PRO A 96 8.53 3.78 8.85
C PRO A 96 7.45 3.24 9.79
N HIS A 97 7.63 3.45 11.10
CA HIS A 97 6.70 2.97 12.12
C HIS A 97 5.25 3.44 11.88
N SER A 98 5.07 4.65 11.35
CA SER A 98 3.76 5.21 11.02
C SER A 98 3.04 4.46 9.91
N PHE A 99 3.76 3.92 8.93
CA PHE A 99 3.18 3.10 7.86
C PHE A 99 2.90 1.68 8.34
N ARG A 100 3.81 1.10 9.14
CA ARG A 100 3.61 -0.23 9.75
C ARG A 100 2.37 -0.25 10.65
N ALA A 101 2.13 0.82 11.40
CA ALA A 101 0.93 0.96 12.22
C ALA A 101 -0.36 0.89 11.39
N LYS A 102 -0.40 1.52 10.20
CA LYS A 102 -1.55 1.44 9.30
C LYS A 102 -1.79 0.03 8.77
N TYR A 103 -0.73 -0.66 8.37
CA TYR A 103 -0.86 -2.06 7.97
C TYR A 103 -1.32 -2.96 9.13
N CYS A 104 -0.93 -2.65 10.37
CA CYS A 104 -1.45 -3.31 11.57
C CYS A 104 -2.97 -3.10 11.71
N GLU A 105 -3.44 -1.86 11.57
CA GLU A 105 -4.88 -1.53 11.63
C GLU A 105 -5.69 -2.19 10.51
N ILE A 106 -5.11 -2.37 9.32
CA ILE A 106 -5.77 -3.06 8.20
C ILE A 106 -5.95 -4.56 8.47
N VAL A 107 -4.99 -5.17 9.17
CA VAL A 107 -4.97 -6.63 9.42
C VAL A 107 -5.90 -7.03 10.58
N ILE A 108 -6.22 -6.11 11.50
CA ILE A 108 -7.03 -6.34 12.73
C ILE A 108 -8.52 -6.16 12.47
#